data_AF-A0AAN4YV91-F1
#
_entry.id   AF-A0AAN4YV91-F1
#
_cell.length_a   1.000
_cell.length_b   1.000
_cell.length_c   1.000
_cell.angle_alpha   90.00
_cell.angle_beta   90.00
_cell.angle_gamma   90.00
#
_symmetry.space_group_name_H-M   'P 1'
#
loop_
_entity.id
_entity.type
_entity.pdbx_description
1 polymer ?
#
loop_
_entity_poly.entity_id
_entity_poly.type
_entity_poly.pdbx_seq_one_letter_code
_entity_poly.pdbx_strand_id
1 'polypeptide(L)'
;MTKTTKIRPLVSGAILRNIKFDQARYESFIALQDKLHQNLARQRTLVSIGTHDLDTIQGPFTYEALPPKDIKFVPLNQTQEMNGEELMAFYEPVQIVSDHNGETRITPDMSSRTTQAEVSYLNQCCGLNLSAEEIAKILTKMAYTARPSAESADLIDVDIPPTRADVLHQADIMEDVAIAYGFNNLPRSFPSKSGTIAQPLPINKLSDIVRTEAAMAGWSEVLPLILCSHDENFAWLNRKDDGNTAVKLANPKTLEFQVVRTSLLPGLLKTIRENKHHSVPMKIFEVSDVAFKDLSLERKSRNERHFAAAWYGKNSGFEVVHGLLDRVMAMLKSAFITGEEGLEKPGMSDSQYWIEELDGKF
;
A
#
# COMPACT_ATOMS: atom_id res chain seq x y z
N MET A 1 16.60 -20.78 -29.86
CA MET A 1 16.61 -19.75 -28.80
C MET A 1 18.03 -19.22 -28.65
N THR A 2 18.24 -17.94 -28.94
CA THR A 2 19.49 -17.21 -28.68
C THR A 2 19.71 -17.01 -27.18
N LYS A 3 20.95 -16.74 -26.76
CA LYS A 3 21.30 -16.54 -25.34
C LYS A 3 20.57 -15.32 -24.73
N THR A 4 20.38 -14.28 -25.53
CA THR A 4 19.81 -12.98 -25.15
C THR A 4 18.44 -13.06 -24.50
N THR A 5 17.53 -13.89 -25.03
CA THR A 5 16.12 -13.99 -24.61
C THR A 5 15.95 -14.40 -23.14
N LYS A 6 16.97 -15.03 -22.53
CA LYS A 6 16.94 -15.47 -21.12
C LYS A 6 17.41 -14.41 -20.11
N ILE A 7 17.94 -13.27 -20.56
CA ILE A 7 18.64 -12.29 -19.71
C ILE A 7 17.89 -10.95 -19.69
N ARG A 8 17.79 -10.28 -20.84
CA ARG A 8 16.92 -9.10 -21.05
C ARG A 8 16.18 -9.29 -22.38
N PRO A 9 14.91 -9.73 -22.36
CA PRO A 9 14.16 -10.05 -23.57
C PRO A 9 13.60 -8.81 -24.28
N LEU A 10 13.26 -7.74 -23.52
CA LEU A 10 12.54 -6.55 -23.97
C LEU A 10 13.24 -5.26 -23.51
N VAL A 11 13.24 -4.28 -24.41
CA VAL A 11 14.47 -3.59 -24.86
C VAL A 11 13.96 -2.72 -26.06
N SER A 12 14.20 -1.39 -26.23
CA SER A 12 13.56 -0.55 -27.32
C SER A 12 14.30 0.78 -27.68
N GLY A 13 14.41 1.22 -28.96
CA GLY A 13 15.25 2.39 -29.37
C GLY A 13 14.88 3.19 -30.65
N ALA A 14 15.38 4.45 -30.79
CA ALA A 14 15.01 5.40 -31.87
C ALA A 14 16.11 6.44 -32.24
N ILE A 15 15.97 7.13 -33.39
CA ILE A 15 16.87 8.19 -33.89
C ILE A 15 16.13 9.54 -33.99
N LEU A 16 16.72 10.61 -33.48
CA LEU A 16 16.23 11.99 -33.59
C LEU A 16 17.23 12.86 -34.38
N ARG A 17 16.91 13.21 -35.63
CA ARG A 17 17.82 13.97 -36.51
C ARG A 17 17.70 15.48 -36.31
N ASN A 18 18.78 16.21 -36.60
CA ASN A 18 18.85 17.68 -36.60
C ASN A 18 18.54 18.36 -35.25
N ILE A 19 18.67 17.66 -34.12
CA ILE A 19 18.58 18.30 -32.79
C ILE A 19 19.72 19.31 -32.63
N LYS A 20 19.38 20.51 -32.15
CA LYS A 20 20.35 21.50 -31.67
C LYS A 20 20.28 21.54 -30.15
N PHE A 21 21.34 21.04 -29.51
CA PHE A 21 21.55 21.19 -28.08
C PHE A 21 22.15 22.56 -27.75
N ASP A 22 21.61 23.17 -26.70
CA ASP A 22 22.31 24.14 -25.86
C ASP A 22 22.49 23.50 -24.48
N GLN A 23 23.26 24.14 -23.59
CA GLN A 23 23.58 23.58 -22.26
C GLN A 23 22.33 23.22 -21.46
N ALA A 24 21.31 24.10 -21.45
CA ALA A 24 20.09 23.90 -20.68
C ALA A 24 19.22 22.77 -21.26
N ARG A 25 19.17 22.64 -22.60
CA ARG A 25 18.51 21.49 -23.26
C ARG A 25 19.21 20.17 -22.96
N TYR A 26 20.53 20.17 -22.95
CA TYR A 26 21.33 18.97 -22.65
C TYR A 26 21.10 18.52 -21.20
N GLU A 27 21.22 19.44 -20.23
CA GLU A 27 20.93 19.17 -18.82
C GLU A 27 19.49 18.68 -18.60
N SER A 28 18.51 19.32 -19.25
CA SER A 28 17.10 18.91 -19.20
C SER A 28 16.86 17.52 -19.79
N PHE A 29 17.53 17.18 -20.89
CA PHE A 29 17.45 15.87 -21.54
C PHE A 29 18.03 14.74 -20.67
N ILE A 30 19.20 14.95 -20.08
CA ILE A 30 19.80 13.99 -19.13
C ILE A 30 18.93 13.87 -17.86
N ALA A 31 18.43 14.98 -17.32
CA ALA A 31 17.55 14.96 -16.14
C ALA A 31 16.20 14.26 -16.41
N LEU A 32 15.67 14.31 -17.64
CA LEU A 32 14.51 13.53 -18.04
C LEU A 32 14.84 12.03 -18.10
N GLN A 33 15.97 11.67 -18.71
CA GLN A 33 16.45 10.29 -18.80
C GLN A 33 16.55 9.64 -17.41
N ASP A 34 17.20 10.32 -16.44
CA ASP A 34 17.35 9.79 -15.08
C ASP A 34 16.04 9.76 -14.28
N LYS A 35 15.12 10.72 -14.49
CA LYS A 35 13.78 10.67 -13.87
C LYS A 35 12.96 9.48 -14.37
N LEU A 36 13.04 9.15 -15.66
CA LEU A 36 12.42 7.96 -16.24
C LEU A 36 13.06 6.67 -15.70
N HIS A 37 14.39 6.65 -15.59
CA HIS A 37 15.17 5.53 -15.02
C HIS A 37 14.84 5.23 -13.56
N GLN A 38 14.66 6.26 -12.73
CA GLN A 38 14.31 6.10 -11.32
C GLN A 38 12.88 5.57 -11.15
N ASN A 39 11.91 6.21 -11.81
CA ASN A 39 10.47 5.99 -11.56
C ASN A 39 9.88 4.87 -12.45
N LEU A 40 9.53 5.19 -13.71
CA LEU A 40 8.80 4.30 -14.60
C LEU A 40 9.55 2.98 -14.87
N ALA A 41 10.87 3.08 -15.04
CA ALA A 41 11.76 1.94 -15.23
C ALA A 41 12.07 1.14 -13.94
N ARG A 42 11.62 1.60 -12.76
CA ARG A 42 11.97 1.08 -11.43
C ARG A 42 13.48 0.90 -11.25
N GLN A 43 14.23 1.99 -11.14
CA GLN A 43 15.70 1.98 -11.00
C GLN A 43 16.41 1.12 -12.06
N ARG A 44 16.05 1.32 -13.33
CA ARG A 44 16.58 0.56 -14.50
C ARG A 44 16.30 -0.96 -14.50
N THR A 45 15.42 -1.45 -13.62
CA THR A 45 15.07 -2.88 -13.51
C THR A 45 14.20 -3.36 -14.67
N LEU A 46 13.21 -2.57 -15.09
CA LEU A 46 12.26 -2.93 -16.15
C LEU A 46 12.69 -2.43 -17.53
N VAL A 47 13.19 -1.19 -17.61
CA VAL A 47 13.58 -0.51 -18.84
C VAL A 47 14.84 0.30 -18.54
N SER A 48 15.70 0.54 -19.53
CA SER A 48 16.71 1.58 -19.45
C SER A 48 16.83 2.25 -20.83
N ILE A 49 17.63 3.30 -20.94
CA ILE A 49 17.65 4.22 -22.08
C ILE A 49 19.11 4.61 -22.26
N GLY A 50 19.71 4.17 -23.36
CA GLY A 50 21.00 4.66 -23.84
C GLY A 50 20.77 5.78 -24.85
N THR A 51 21.65 6.79 -24.83
CA THR A 51 21.62 7.91 -25.77
C THR A 51 23.02 8.08 -26.36
N HIS A 52 23.09 8.14 -27.69
CA HIS A 52 24.33 8.03 -28.47
C HIS A 52 24.34 9.06 -29.59
N ASP A 53 25.51 9.61 -29.91
CA ASP A 53 25.69 10.47 -31.06
C ASP A 53 25.79 9.62 -32.34
N LEU A 54 24.78 9.72 -33.19
CA LEU A 54 24.68 8.94 -34.42
C LEU A 54 25.84 9.22 -35.39
N ASP A 55 26.40 10.43 -35.39
CA ASP A 55 27.48 10.79 -36.32
C ASP A 55 28.82 10.13 -35.94
N THR A 56 28.90 9.51 -34.75
CA THR A 56 30.08 8.78 -34.26
C THR A 56 30.03 7.27 -34.49
N ILE A 57 28.89 6.71 -34.92
CA ILE A 57 28.65 5.25 -35.01
C ILE A 57 28.12 4.83 -36.38
N GLN A 58 28.53 3.65 -36.84
CA GLN A 58 28.12 3.10 -38.15
C GLN A 58 27.28 1.84 -37.98
N GLY A 59 26.15 1.78 -38.67
CA GLY A 59 25.26 0.61 -38.68
C GLY A 59 25.58 -0.39 -39.80
N PRO A 60 24.89 -1.55 -39.85
CA PRO A 60 23.75 -1.92 -39.01
C PRO A 60 24.15 -2.28 -37.57
N PHE A 61 23.28 -1.99 -36.63
CA PHE A 61 23.48 -2.30 -35.21
C PHE A 61 22.83 -3.65 -34.87
N THR A 62 23.47 -4.44 -34.00
CA THR A 62 22.97 -5.73 -33.50
C THR A 62 22.89 -5.72 -31.97
N TYR A 63 21.96 -6.50 -31.41
CA TYR A 63 21.81 -6.66 -29.96
C TYR A 63 21.93 -8.14 -29.59
N GLU A 64 23.06 -8.51 -28.99
CA GLU A 64 23.45 -9.89 -28.74
C GLU A 64 24.03 -10.09 -27.33
N ALA A 65 23.56 -11.10 -26.60
CA ALA A 65 24.21 -11.52 -25.36
C ALA A 65 25.38 -12.46 -25.66
N LEU A 66 26.54 -11.86 -25.94
CA LEU A 66 27.83 -12.55 -25.99
C LEU A 66 28.28 -12.98 -24.59
N PRO A 67 29.19 -13.97 -24.45
CA PRO A 67 29.84 -14.26 -23.18
C PRO A 67 30.61 -13.02 -22.69
N PRO A 68 30.54 -12.68 -21.38
CA PRO A 68 31.18 -11.48 -20.83
C PRO A 68 32.66 -11.28 -21.21
N LYS A 69 33.45 -12.36 -21.35
CA LYS A 69 34.87 -12.31 -21.70
C LYS A 69 35.17 -11.90 -23.14
N ASP A 70 34.18 -12.00 -24.02
CA ASP A 70 34.31 -11.75 -25.46
C ASP A 70 33.89 -10.32 -25.84
N ILE A 71 33.28 -9.59 -24.90
CA ILE A 71 32.90 -8.17 -25.03
C ILE A 71 34.07 -7.31 -24.56
N LYS A 72 34.41 -6.26 -25.33
CA LYS A 72 35.42 -5.25 -24.98
C LYS A 72 35.01 -3.87 -25.47
N PHE A 73 35.03 -2.87 -24.60
CA PHE A 73 34.97 -1.46 -24.99
C PHE A 73 35.45 -0.53 -23.87
N VAL A 74 35.58 0.78 -24.16
CA VAL A 74 35.87 1.82 -23.16
C VAL A 74 34.53 2.44 -22.71
N PRO A 75 34.06 2.22 -21.47
CA PRO A 75 32.82 2.83 -20.99
C PRO A 75 32.94 4.35 -20.79
N LEU A 76 31.79 5.03 -20.79
CA LEU A 76 31.71 6.49 -20.62
C LEU A 76 32.35 6.92 -19.29
N ASN A 77 33.15 7.99 -19.33
CA ASN A 77 33.99 8.50 -18.23
C ASN A 77 35.10 7.54 -17.74
N GLN A 78 35.47 6.51 -18.50
CA GLN A 78 36.69 5.72 -18.29
C GLN A 78 37.69 5.91 -19.43
N THR A 79 38.95 5.57 -19.16
CA THR A 79 40.07 5.65 -20.13
C THR A 79 40.70 4.28 -20.44
N GLN A 80 40.22 3.21 -19.79
CA GLN A 80 40.69 1.84 -19.99
C GLN A 80 39.62 1.00 -20.71
N GLU A 81 40.06 0.14 -21.61
CA GLU A 81 39.21 -0.91 -22.21
C GLU A 81 38.85 -1.93 -21.12
N MET A 82 37.56 -2.18 -20.92
CA MET A 82 37.03 -3.13 -19.94
C MET A 82 36.26 -4.23 -20.66
N ASN A 83 36.25 -5.42 -20.06
CA ASN A 83 35.49 -6.57 -20.56
C ASN A 83 34.12 -6.69 -19.89
N GLY A 84 33.25 -7.53 -20.42
CA GLY A 84 31.88 -7.70 -19.92
C GLY A 84 31.78 -8.21 -18.48
N GLU A 85 32.78 -8.91 -17.92
CA GLU A 85 32.75 -9.32 -16.50
C GLU A 85 32.96 -8.12 -15.57
N GLU A 86 33.77 -7.15 -16.01
CA GLU A 86 34.02 -5.88 -15.31
C GLU A 86 32.85 -4.91 -15.50
N LEU A 87 32.22 -4.94 -16.68
CA LEU A 87 31.22 -3.97 -17.11
C LEU A 87 29.77 -4.35 -16.74
N MET A 88 29.49 -5.63 -16.45
CA MET A 88 28.20 -6.11 -15.92
C MET A 88 27.79 -5.48 -14.57
N ALA A 89 28.65 -4.65 -13.97
CA ALA A 89 28.30 -3.76 -12.87
C ALA A 89 27.45 -2.52 -13.27
N PHE A 90 27.17 -2.25 -14.57
CA PHE A 90 26.86 -0.88 -15.03
C PHE A 90 25.65 -0.58 -15.98
N TYR A 91 24.73 -1.54 -16.26
CA TYR A 91 23.38 -1.36 -16.91
C TYR A 91 23.27 -1.11 -18.46
N GLU A 92 22.13 -1.52 -19.10
CA GLU A 92 21.91 -1.58 -20.59
C GLU A 92 20.41 -1.79 -21.05
N PRO A 93 19.95 -1.37 -22.28
CA PRO A 93 19.19 -2.22 -23.30
C PRO A 93 19.19 -1.69 -24.81
N VAL A 94 18.47 -2.26 -25.86
CA VAL A 94 17.36 -1.65 -26.73
C VAL A 94 16.56 -2.33 -28.01
N GLN A 95 15.93 -3.56 -28.14
CA GLN A 95 14.80 -3.89 -29.16
C GLN A 95 13.79 -5.13 -28.98
N ILE A 96 12.43 -5.00 -29.13
CA ILE A 96 11.30 -5.98 -28.82
C ILE A 96 10.87 -7.03 -29.91
N VAL A 97 10.40 -8.25 -29.50
CA VAL A 97 9.57 -9.26 -30.27
C VAL A 97 8.59 -10.04 -29.35
N SER A 98 7.41 -10.50 -29.83
CA SER A 98 6.39 -11.27 -29.06
C SER A 98 5.99 -12.63 -29.66
N ASP A 99 6.66 -13.72 -29.25
CA ASP A 99 6.39 -15.09 -29.77
C ASP A 99 4.99 -15.66 -29.42
N HIS A 100 4.37 -15.20 -28.33
CA HIS A 100 3.15 -15.81 -27.77
C HIS A 100 1.87 -15.51 -28.56
N ASN A 101 1.87 -14.48 -29.40
CA ASN A 101 0.79 -14.11 -30.32
C ASN A 101 1.28 -13.96 -31.77
N GLY A 102 2.55 -14.25 -32.05
CA GLY A 102 3.16 -14.14 -33.38
C GLY A 102 3.47 -12.71 -33.83
N GLU A 103 3.32 -11.70 -32.96
CA GLU A 103 3.53 -10.30 -33.32
C GLU A 103 5.00 -9.88 -33.22
N THR A 104 5.55 -9.40 -34.33
CA THR A 104 6.78 -8.60 -34.33
C THR A 104 6.40 -7.14 -34.44
N ARG A 105 6.73 -6.33 -33.41
CA ARG A 105 6.46 -4.89 -33.37
C ARG A 105 7.76 -4.11 -33.16
N ILE A 106 8.03 -3.13 -34.03
CA ILE A 106 9.18 -2.22 -33.88
C ILE A 106 8.77 -1.14 -32.88
N THR A 107 9.62 -0.87 -31.89
CA THR A 107 9.34 0.10 -30.82
C THR A 107 10.50 1.10 -30.65
N PRO A 108 10.23 2.38 -30.30
CA PRO A 108 8.92 2.94 -29.94
C PRO A 108 8.01 3.13 -31.15
N ASP A 109 6.79 2.60 -31.03
CA ASP A 109 5.69 2.98 -31.92
C ASP A 109 5.19 4.35 -31.46
N MET A 110 5.22 5.32 -32.38
CA MET A 110 4.84 6.71 -32.13
C MET A 110 3.52 7.05 -32.83
N SER A 111 2.77 6.04 -33.29
CA SER A 111 1.39 6.23 -33.75
C SER A 111 0.47 6.60 -32.58
N SER A 112 -0.56 7.39 -32.87
CA SER A 112 -1.62 7.64 -31.89
C SER A 112 -2.53 6.41 -31.80
N ARG A 113 -2.93 6.02 -30.59
CA ARG A 113 -3.90 4.94 -30.38
C ARG A 113 -5.30 5.52 -30.47
N THR A 114 -6.03 5.24 -31.54
CA THR A 114 -7.45 5.60 -31.64
C THR A 114 -8.29 4.74 -30.70
N THR A 115 -9.21 5.37 -29.98
CA THR A 115 -10.30 4.73 -29.23
C THR A 115 -11.58 5.55 -29.39
N GLN A 116 -12.71 5.01 -28.94
CA GLN A 116 -13.94 5.77 -28.74
C GLN A 116 -14.25 5.91 -27.24
N ALA A 117 -15.07 6.91 -26.90
CA ALA A 117 -15.68 7.09 -25.59
C ALA A 117 -17.15 7.56 -25.75
N GLU A 118 -17.97 7.27 -24.75
CA GLU A 118 -19.41 7.58 -24.74
C GLU A 118 -19.66 8.97 -24.12
N VAL A 119 -20.27 9.88 -24.88
CA VAL A 119 -20.60 11.25 -24.45
C VAL A 119 -21.57 11.23 -23.26
N SER A 120 -22.51 10.29 -23.24
CA SER A 120 -23.40 10.00 -22.12
C SER A 120 -22.65 9.57 -20.87
N TYR A 121 -21.68 8.66 -20.97
CA TYR A 121 -20.82 8.22 -19.85
C TYR A 121 -19.99 9.38 -19.29
N LEU A 122 -19.29 10.12 -20.17
CA LEU A 122 -18.47 11.28 -19.78
C LEU A 122 -19.30 12.32 -19.02
N ASN A 123 -20.48 12.67 -19.55
CA ASN A 123 -21.41 13.59 -18.90
C ASN A 123 -21.96 13.04 -17.57
N GLN A 124 -22.40 11.77 -17.55
CA GLN A 124 -22.97 11.14 -16.36
C GLN A 124 -21.97 11.06 -15.20
N CYS A 125 -20.70 10.73 -15.47
CA CYS A 125 -19.65 10.68 -14.45
C CYS A 125 -19.23 12.07 -13.96
N CYS A 126 -19.14 13.07 -14.85
CA CYS A 126 -18.79 14.44 -14.45
C CYS A 126 -19.99 15.25 -13.88
N GLY A 127 -21.22 14.74 -14.01
CA GLY A 127 -22.46 15.48 -13.71
C GLY A 127 -22.77 16.61 -14.71
N LEU A 128 -22.18 16.57 -15.90
CA LEU A 128 -22.26 17.60 -16.93
C LEU A 128 -23.34 17.31 -17.98
N ASN A 129 -23.54 18.26 -18.91
CA ASN A 129 -24.41 18.13 -20.08
C ASN A 129 -23.81 18.91 -21.25
N LEU A 130 -22.64 18.48 -21.71
CA LEU A 130 -21.86 19.05 -22.81
C LEU A 130 -22.05 18.26 -24.10
N SER A 131 -21.91 18.93 -25.25
CA SER A 131 -21.92 18.26 -26.56
C SER A 131 -20.60 17.54 -26.87
N ALA A 132 -20.61 16.67 -27.89
CA ALA A 132 -19.39 15.99 -28.36
C ALA A 132 -18.30 16.98 -28.82
N GLU A 133 -18.69 18.10 -29.43
CA GLU A 133 -17.78 19.17 -29.87
C GLU A 133 -17.17 19.93 -28.68
N GLU A 134 -17.95 20.18 -27.63
CA GLU A 134 -17.47 20.81 -26.40
C GLU A 134 -16.48 19.91 -25.66
N ILE A 135 -16.78 18.61 -25.55
CA ILE A 135 -15.91 17.60 -24.98
C ILE A 135 -14.61 17.46 -25.80
N ALA A 136 -14.68 17.39 -27.13
CA ALA A 136 -13.51 17.35 -28.00
C ALA A 136 -12.57 18.56 -27.77
N LYS A 137 -13.15 19.76 -27.65
CA LYS A 137 -12.44 21.00 -27.38
C LYS A 137 -11.84 21.06 -25.97
N ILE A 138 -12.44 20.38 -25.00
CA ILE A 138 -11.88 20.22 -23.64
C ILE A 138 -10.71 19.24 -23.68
N LEU A 139 -10.86 18.07 -24.31
CA LEU A 139 -9.81 17.04 -24.46
C LEU A 139 -8.57 17.56 -25.20
N THR A 140 -8.74 18.52 -26.12
CA THR A 140 -7.61 19.21 -26.78
C THR A 140 -6.66 19.87 -25.77
N LYS A 141 -7.14 20.34 -24.61
CA LYS A 141 -6.28 20.89 -23.54
C LYS A 141 -5.37 19.84 -22.89
N MET A 142 -5.78 18.57 -22.92
CA MET A 142 -5.02 17.42 -22.40
C MET A 142 -4.22 16.70 -23.50
N ALA A 143 -3.98 17.39 -24.62
CA ALA A 143 -3.21 16.97 -25.79
C ALA A 143 -3.79 15.80 -26.62
N TYR A 144 -5.06 15.46 -26.44
CA TYR A 144 -5.75 14.56 -27.37
C TYR A 144 -6.11 15.26 -28.68
N THR A 145 -6.11 14.50 -29.78
CA THR A 145 -6.90 14.87 -30.97
C THR A 145 -8.22 14.13 -30.89
N ALA A 146 -9.33 14.85 -30.73
CA ALA A 146 -10.66 14.28 -30.54
C ALA A 146 -11.69 14.94 -31.47
N ARG A 147 -12.72 14.18 -31.88
CA ARG A 147 -13.78 14.63 -32.80
C ARG A 147 -15.09 13.88 -32.51
N PRO A 148 -16.27 14.48 -32.70
CA PRO A 148 -17.52 13.73 -32.74
C PRO A 148 -17.42 12.58 -33.75
N SER A 149 -17.90 11.40 -33.39
CA SER A 149 -17.84 10.24 -34.28
C SER A 149 -18.87 10.34 -35.41
N ALA A 150 -18.56 9.77 -36.56
CA ALA A 150 -19.51 9.65 -37.67
C ALA A 150 -20.55 8.53 -37.45
N GLU A 151 -20.31 7.63 -36.49
CA GLU A 151 -21.13 6.43 -36.25
C GLU A 151 -22.32 6.68 -35.31
N SER A 152 -22.16 7.57 -34.33
CA SER A 152 -23.18 7.93 -33.35
C SER A 152 -22.93 9.31 -32.75
N ALA A 153 -24.01 10.06 -32.51
CA ALA A 153 -23.95 11.34 -31.79
C ALA A 153 -23.57 11.20 -30.30
N ASP A 154 -23.63 9.97 -29.76
CA ASP A 154 -23.18 9.66 -28.39
C ASP A 154 -21.73 9.16 -28.33
N LEU A 155 -21.00 9.12 -29.46
CA LEU A 155 -19.61 8.68 -29.51
C LEU A 155 -18.67 9.82 -29.90
N ILE A 156 -17.51 9.86 -29.25
CA ILE A 156 -16.39 10.71 -29.61
C ILE A 156 -15.19 9.83 -29.99
N ASP A 157 -14.65 10.02 -31.20
CA ASP A 157 -13.38 9.40 -31.58
C ASP A 157 -12.24 10.17 -30.90
N VAL A 158 -11.32 9.45 -30.25
CA VAL A 158 -10.19 10.02 -29.51
C VAL A 158 -8.90 9.35 -29.94
N ASP A 159 -8.03 10.12 -30.61
CA ASP A 159 -6.67 9.71 -30.96
C ASP A 159 -5.72 10.05 -29.80
N ILE A 160 -5.39 9.03 -29.01
CA ILE A 160 -4.51 9.13 -27.84
C ILE A 160 -3.05 9.26 -28.32
N PRO A 161 -2.33 10.34 -27.99
CA PRO A 161 -0.93 10.48 -28.40
C PRO A 161 -0.03 9.46 -27.68
N PRO A 162 1.10 9.04 -28.28
CA PRO A 162 2.03 8.06 -27.66
C PRO A 162 2.65 8.55 -26.34
N THR A 163 2.55 9.85 -26.03
CA THR A 163 2.95 10.42 -24.74
C THR A 163 1.97 10.10 -23.59
N ARG A 164 0.74 9.67 -23.89
CA ARG A 164 -0.29 9.27 -22.92
C ARG A 164 -0.40 7.75 -22.89
N ALA A 165 0.57 7.11 -22.25
CA ALA A 165 0.63 5.65 -22.06
C ALA A 165 -0.23 5.15 -20.87
N ASP A 166 -0.66 6.08 -20.03
CA ASP A 166 -1.57 5.91 -18.89
C ASP A 166 -3.03 5.62 -19.29
N VAL A 167 -3.44 6.07 -20.49
CA VAL A 167 -4.82 5.97 -20.98
C VAL A 167 -5.09 4.56 -21.53
N LEU A 168 -5.97 3.82 -20.88
CA LEU A 168 -6.30 2.42 -21.17
C LEU A 168 -7.82 2.17 -21.30
N HIS A 169 -8.67 3.08 -20.81
CA HIS A 169 -10.12 2.97 -20.79
C HIS A 169 -10.79 4.35 -20.97
N GLN A 170 -12.09 4.38 -21.33
CA GLN A 170 -12.84 5.65 -21.40
C GLN A 170 -12.98 6.37 -20.04
N ALA A 171 -12.65 5.71 -18.93
CA ALA A 171 -12.57 6.33 -17.61
C ALA A 171 -11.40 7.31 -17.46
N ASP A 172 -10.29 7.08 -18.17
CA ASP A 172 -9.11 7.96 -18.11
C ASP A 172 -9.37 9.22 -18.97
N ILE A 173 -10.09 9.05 -20.08
CA ILE A 173 -10.64 10.15 -20.90
C ILE A 173 -11.66 10.97 -20.09
N MET A 174 -12.47 10.32 -19.24
CA MET A 174 -13.39 10.97 -18.31
C MET A 174 -12.65 11.80 -17.25
N GLU A 175 -11.57 11.27 -16.68
CA GLU A 175 -10.70 12.02 -15.76
C GLU A 175 -10.11 13.26 -16.45
N ASP A 176 -9.59 13.14 -17.67
CA ASP A 176 -9.06 14.26 -18.45
C ASP A 176 -10.13 15.32 -18.78
N VAL A 177 -11.36 14.93 -19.13
CA VAL A 177 -12.49 15.87 -19.29
C VAL A 177 -12.74 16.63 -17.99
N ALA A 178 -12.81 15.92 -16.86
CA ALA A 178 -13.03 16.54 -15.56
C ALA A 178 -11.88 17.47 -15.14
N ILE A 179 -10.63 17.12 -15.41
CA ILE A 179 -9.44 17.96 -15.15
C ILE A 179 -9.46 19.22 -16.03
N ALA A 180 -9.69 19.08 -17.34
CA ALA A 180 -9.67 20.20 -18.28
C ALA A 180 -10.93 21.09 -18.24
N TYR A 181 -12.03 20.60 -17.67
CA TYR A 181 -13.17 21.41 -17.22
C TYR A 181 -12.90 22.09 -15.87
N GLY A 182 -12.16 21.40 -15.00
CA GLY A 182 -11.71 21.85 -13.68
C GLY A 182 -12.65 21.41 -12.56
N PHE A 183 -12.16 20.59 -11.62
CA PHE A 183 -12.99 19.97 -10.57
C PHE A 183 -13.82 20.96 -9.72
N ASN A 184 -13.32 22.19 -9.50
CA ASN A 184 -14.05 23.23 -8.75
C ASN A 184 -15.30 23.76 -9.49
N ASN A 185 -15.38 23.57 -10.81
CA ASN A 185 -16.50 23.98 -11.65
C ASN A 185 -17.57 22.88 -11.78
N LEU A 186 -17.27 21.64 -11.37
CA LEU A 186 -18.19 20.51 -11.49
C LEU A 186 -19.40 20.69 -10.54
N PRO A 187 -20.62 20.36 -10.99
CA PRO A 187 -21.83 20.57 -10.21
C PRO A 187 -21.89 19.62 -9.01
N ARG A 188 -21.94 20.20 -7.81
CA ARG A 188 -22.04 19.43 -6.56
C ARG A 188 -23.48 18.98 -6.34
N SER A 189 -23.72 17.68 -6.43
CA SER A 189 -25.01 17.05 -6.12
C SER A 189 -24.88 16.12 -4.91
N PHE A 190 -25.99 15.87 -4.21
CA PHE A 190 -26.07 14.86 -3.16
C PHE A 190 -26.78 13.61 -3.71
N PRO A 191 -26.33 12.37 -3.41
CA PRO A 191 -26.97 11.15 -3.90
C PRO A 191 -28.44 11.04 -3.47
N SER A 192 -29.37 11.26 -4.41
CA SER A 192 -30.82 11.25 -4.15
C SER A 192 -31.40 9.87 -3.83
N LYS A 193 -30.63 8.80 -4.06
CA LYS A 193 -30.99 7.40 -3.80
C LYS A 193 -30.11 6.78 -2.69
N SER A 194 -30.14 7.34 -1.48
CA SER A 194 -29.35 6.82 -0.34
C SER A 194 -30.12 6.79 1.00
N GLY A 195 -31.36 6.28 0.97
CA GLY A 195 -32.14 5.99 2.17
C GLY A 195 -31.66 4.73 2.92
N THR A 196 -30.42 4.72 3.39
CA THR A 196 -29.79 3.56 4.05
C THR A 196 -29.90 3.63 5.57
N ILE A 197 -30.38 2.56 6.21
CA ILE A 197 -30.34 2.42 7.67
C ILE A 197 -28.94 1.93 8.05
N ALA A 198 -28.20 2.73 8.84
CA ALA A 198 -26.89 2.35 9.35
C ALA A 198 -27.01 1.43 10.58
N GLN A 199 -26.15 0.42 10.66
CA GLN A 199 -26.03 -0.48 11.81
C GLN A 199 -24.56 -0.58 12.25
N PRO A 200 -24.24 -0.40 13.55
CA PRO A 200 -22.88 -0.57 14.04
C PRO A 200 -22.49 -2.05 14.11
N LEU A 201 -21.24 -2.35 13.80
CA LEU A 201 -20.67 -3.69 14.00
C LEU A 201 -20.72 -4.04 15.50
N PRO A 202 -21.30 -5.18 15.93
CA PRO A 202 -21.55 -5.47 17.34
C PRO A 202 -20.33 -5.38 18.25
N ILE A 203 -19.17 -5.90 17.80
CA ILE A 203 -17.93 -5.87 18.59
C ILE A 203 -17.37 -4.45 18.78
N ASN A 204 -17.58 -3.54 17.82
CA ASN A 204 -17.20 -2.14 17.98
C ASN A 204 -18.15 -1.43 18.95
N LYS A 205 -19.47 -1.63 18.80
CA LYS A 205 -20.45 -1.10 19.76
C LYS A 205 -20.15 -1.57 21.20
N LEU A 206 -19.80 -2.84 21.38
CA LEU A 206 -19.37 -3.38 22.67
C LEU A 206 -18.09 -2.70 23.18
N SER A 207 -17.10 -2.52 22.31
CA SER A 207 -15.84 -1.84 22.64
C SER A 207 -16.07 -0.42 23.14
N ASP A 208 -16.94 0.35 22.47
CA ASP A 208 -17.21 1.75 22.80
C ASP A 208 -17.95 1.89 24.15
N ILE A 209 -18.80 0.91 24.49
CA ILE A 209 -19.43 0.83 25.81
C ILE A 209 -18.39 0.53 26.89
N VAL A 210 -17.48 -0.44 26.68
CA VAL A 210 -16.39 -0.77 27.63
C VAL A 210 -15.43 0.40 27.82
N ARG A 211 -15.07 1.13 26.75
CA ARG A 211 -14.30 2.39 26.83
C ARG A 211 -14.99 3.42 27.69
N THR A 212 -16.28 3.63 27.48
CA THR A 212 -17.09 4.62 28.20
C THR A 212 -17.12 4.28 29.71
N GLU A 213 -17.32 3.02 30.07
CA GLU A 213 -17.31 2.57 31.47
C GLU A 213 -15.93 2.73 32.14
N ALA A 214 -14.84 2.33 31.47
CA ALA A 214 -13.49 2.48 32.01
C ALA A 214 -13.12 3.97 32.19
N ALA A 215 -13.50 4.83 31.24
CA ALA A 215 -13.35 6.28 31.35
C ALA A 215 -14.20 6.88 32.49
N MET A 216 -15.43 6.40 32.69
CA MET A 216 -16.30 6.81 33.81
C MET A 216 -15.78 6.33 35.17
N ALA A 217 -15.07 5.20 35.23
CA ALA A 217 -14.28 4.77 36.39
C ALA A 217 -12.98 5.59 36.58
N GLY A 218 -12.77 6.64 35.77
CA GLY A 218 -11.63 7.55 35.83
C GLY A 218 -10.32 6.91 35.43
N TRP A 219 -10.33 5.96 34.49
CA TRP A 219 -9.13 5.46 33.82
C TRP A 219 -8.93 6.19 32.48
N SER A 220 -7.69 6.33 32.03
CA SER A 220 -7.34 6.98 30.76
C SER A 220 -7.11 5.93 29.67
N GLU A 221 -7.76 6.07 28.52
CA GLU A 221 -7.46 5.22 27.37
C GLU A 221 -6.09 5.59 26.79
N VAL A 222 -5.31 4.59 26.40
CA VAL A 222 -4.01 4.75 25.75
C VAL A 222 -3.96 3.96 24.44
N LEU A 223 -3.12 4.41 23.50
CA LEU A 223 -3.00 3.82 22.16
C LEU A 223 -1.53 3.45 21.87
N PRO A 224 -1.04 2.31 22.39
CA PRO A 224 0.25 1.73 22.01
C PRO A 224 0.24 1.22 20.56
N LEU A 225 1.43 0.99 20.00
CA LEU A 225 1.55 0.37 18.68
C LEU A 225 1.14 -1.11 18.72
N ILE A 226 0.54 -1.59 17.64
CA ILE A 226 0.16 -3.01 17.45
C ILE A 226 1.37 -3.91 17.12
N LEU A 227 2.48 -3.30 16.69
CA LEU A 227 3.75 -3.98 16.41
C LEU A 227 4.71 -3.79 17.59
N CYS A 228 5.41 -4.85 17.95
CA CYS A 228 6.41 -4.88 19.02
C CYS A 228 7.60 -5.78 18.64
N SER A 229 8.66 -5.71 19.45
CA SER A 229 9.73 -6.71 19.39
C SER A 229 9.25 -8.07 19.90
N HIS A 230 9.94 -9.13 19.48
CA HIS A 230 9.64 -10.49 19.94
C HIS A 230 9.81 -10.63 21.46
N ASP A 231 10.87 -10.03 22.02
CA ASP A 231 11.15 -10.07 23.45
C ASP A 231 10.10 -9.32 24.29
N GLU A 232 9.60 -8.16 23.81
CA GLU A 232 8.50 -7.42 24.47
C GLU A 232 7.21 -8.25 24.56
N ASN A 233 6.93 -9.08 23.55
CA ASN A 233 5.71 -9.89 23.50
C ASN A 233 5.82 -11.20 24.29
N PHE A 234 7.04 -11.73 24.47
CA PHE A 234 7.29 -13.03 25.09
C PHE A 234 8.24 -12.95 26.29
N ALA A 235 9.54 -12.78 26.03
CA ALA A 235 10.59 -12.95 27.03
C ALA A 235 10.43 -12.01 28.25
N TRP A 236 10.05 -10.74 28.02
CA TRP A 236 9.86 -9.75 29.10
C TRP A 236 8.56 -9.96 29.89
N LEU A 237 7.63 -10.79 29.39
CA LEU A 237 6.46 -11.27 30.13
C LEU A 237 6.70 -12.64 30.78
N ASN A 238 7.93 -13.16 30.75
CA ASN A 238 8.32 -14.53 31.13
C ASN A 238 7.59 -15.64 30.34
N ARG A 239 7.05 -15.32 29.17
CA ARG A 239 6.33 -16.24 28.27
C ARG A 239 7.28 -16.90 27.29
N LYS A 240 7.01 -18.15 26.93
CA LYS A 240 7.72 -18.84 25.83
C LYS A 240 6.97 -18.68 24.52
N ASP A 241 7.69 -18.36 23.45
CA ASP A 241 7.15 -18.46 22.09
C ASP A 241 7.12 -19.92 21.66
N ASP A 242 5.93 -20.42 21.34
CA ASP A 242 5.68 -21.73 20.74
C ASP A 242 6.03 -21.78 19.23
N GLY A 243 6.34 -20.62 18.64
CA GLY A 243 6.54 -20.41 17.20
C GLY A 243 5.24 -20.35 16.40
N ASN A 244 4.10 -20.72 17.00
CA ASN A 244 2.82 -20.98 16.35
C ASN A 244 1.72 -19.98 16.76
N THR A 245 1.90 -19.20 17.81
CA THR A 245 0.92 -18.22 18.31
C THR A 245 1.08 -16.85 17.63
N ALA A 246 2.27 -16.23 17.68
CA ALA A 246 2.47 -14.87 17.18
C ALA A 246 2.68 -14.78 15.66
N VAL A 247 2.07 -13.76 15.03
CA VAL A 247 2.32 -13.37 13.64
C VAL A 247 3.64 -12.58 13.56
N LYS A 248 4.59 -13.05 12.75
CA LYS A 248 5.93 -12.45 12.61
C LYS A 248 6.07 -11.74 11.25
N LEU A 249 6.68 -10.56 11.23
CA LEU A 249 6.92 -9.80 10.00
C LEU A 249 8.18 -10.32 9.30
N ALA A 250 8.11 -10.48 7.97
CA ALA A 250 9.20 -11.06 7.19
C ALA A 250 10.42 -10.12 7.03
N ASN A 251 10.18 -8.82 6.86
CA ASN A 251 11.21 -7.80 6.63
C ASN A 251 10.99 -6.56 7.52
N PRO A 252 11.12 -6.69 8.86
CA PRO A 252 10.91 -5.57 9.78
C PRO A 252 12.01 -4.52 9.60
N LYS A 253 11.64 -3.23 9.64
CA LYS A 253 12.60 -2.12 9.48
C LYS A 253 13.40 -1.80 10.75
N THR A 254 12.87 -2.19 11.91
CA THR A 254 13.49 -2.03 13.23
C THR A 254 13.21 -3.27 14.08
N LEU A 255 14.02 -3.52 15.12
CA LEU A 255 13.78 -4.63 16.04
C LEU A 255 12.47 -4.49 16.83
N GLU A 256 11.98 -3.25 17.01
CA GLU A 256 10.69 -2.96 17.66
C GLU A 256 9.45 -3.35 16.84
N PHE A 257 9.59 -3.79 15.59
CA PHE A 257 8.46 -4.16 14.71
C PHE A 257 8.56 -5.59 14.18
N GLN A 258 9.12 -6.52 14.96
CA GLN A 258 9.30 -7.92 14.56
C GLN A 258 8.00 -8.74 14.53
N VAL A 259 7.06 -8.47 15.45
CA VAL A 259 5.82 -9.25 15.58
C VAL A 259 4.61 -8.34 15.73
N VAL A 260 3.44 -8.89 15.39
CA VAL A 260 2.15 -8.33 15.82
C VAL A 260 1.87 -8.82 17.23
N ARG A 261 1.46 -7.92 18.13
CA ARG A 261 1.23 -8.24 19.54
C ARG A 261 0.15 -9.30 19.75
N THR A 262 0.38 -10.22 20.68
CA THR A 262 -0.58 -11.25 21.13
C THR A 262 -1.24 -10.90 22.47
N SER A 263 -0.90 -9.73 23.04
CA SER A 263 -1.50 -9.16 24.24
C SER A 263 -1.36 -7.64 24.22
N LEU A 264 -2.25 -6.92 24.91
CA LEU A 264 -2.15 -5.47 25.10
C LEU A 264 -1.13 -5.09 26.19
N LEU A 265 -0.79 -6.03 27.09
CA LEU A 265 0.05 -5.79 28.26
C LEU A 265 1.44 -5.17 27.95
N PRO A 266 2.20 -5.59 26.92
CA PRO A 266 3.46 -4.94 26.56
C PRO A 266 3.28 -3.45 26.24
N GLY A 267 2.18 -3.09 25.57
CA GLY A 267 1.85 -1.71 25.23
C GLY A 267 1.54 -0.85 26.46
N LEU A 268 0.78 -1.39 27.41
CA LEU A 268 0.49 -0.71 28.69
C LEU A 268 1.78 -0.54 29.52
N LEU A 269 2.60 -1.58 29.64
CA LEU A 269 3.86 -1.52 30.38
C LEU A 269 4.88 -0.55 29.75
N LYS A 270 4.96 -0.51 28.41
CA LYS A 270 5.78 0.47 27.68
C LYS A 270 5.26 1.90 27.88
N THR A 271 3.94 2.10 27.88
CA THR A 271 3.32 3.39 28.19
C THR A 271 3.65 3.85 29.61
N ILE A 272 3.59 2.97 30.61
CA ILE A 272 4.02 3.26 31.98
C ILE A 272 5.52 3.57 32.03
N ARG A 273 6.36 2.82 31.29
CA ARG A 273 7.82 3.01 31.24
C ARG A 273 8.22 4.42 30.82
N GLU A 274 7.67 4.93 29.72
CA GLU A 274 7.98 6.28 29.23
C GLU A 274 7.41 7.39 30.14
N ASN A 275 6.32 7.10 30.87
CA ASN A 275 5.62 8.07 31.71
C ASN A 275 5.97 7.97 33.21
N LYS A 276 7.06 7.27 33.59
CA LYS A 276 7.49 7.12 35.00
C LYS A 276 7.75 8.44 35.76
N HIS A 277 7.95 9.54 35.03
CA HIS A 277 8.12 10.88 35.59
C HIS A 277 6.79 11.58 35.95
N HIS A 278 5.65 11.03 35.53
CA HIS A 278 4.33 11.59 35.81
C HIS A 278 3.90 11.32 37.27
N SER A 279 2.98 12.13 37.79
CA SER A 279 2.41 11.94 39.12
C SER A 279 1.66 10.60 39.21
N VAL A 280 2.04 9.77 40.19
CA VAL A 280 1.31 8.56 40.58
C VAL A 280 0.10 8.89 41.47
N PRO A 281 -1.00 8.10 41.42
CA PRO A 281 -1.17 6.89 40.63
C PRO A 281 -1.59 7.15 39.18
N MET A 282 -1.12 6.31 38.27
CA MET A 282 -1.62 6.22 36.90
C MET A 282 -2.63 5.08 36.78
N LYS A 283 -3.74 5.37 36.10
CA LYS A 283 -4.79 4.42 35.71
C LYS A 283 -4.91 4.44 34.19
N ILE A 284 -4.35 3.46 33.49
CA ILE A 284 -4.42 3.37 32.02
C ILE A 284 -5.14 2.11 31.55
N PHE A 285 -5.83 2.19 30.42
CA PHE A 285 -6.47 1.04 29.78
C PHE A 285 -6.38 1.11 28.25
N GLU A 286 -6.58 -0.03 27.59
CA GLU A 286 -6.73 -0.12 26.14
C GLU A 286 -7.87 -1.10 25.80
N VAL A 287 -8.75 -0.71 24.87
CA VAL A 287 -9.69 -1.62 24.19
C VAL A 287 -9.28 -1.70 22.72
N SER A 288 -8.68 -2.80 22.27
CA SER A 288 -8.07 -2.86 20.93
C SER A 288 -7.79 -4.29 20.46
N ASP A 289 -7.33 -4.43 19.21
CA ASP A 289 -7.02 -5.73 18.63
C ASP A 289 -5.62 -6.24 19.05
N VAL A 290 -5.57 -7.55 19.27
CA VAL A 290 -4.36 -8.39 19.21
C VAL A 290 -4.48 -9.38 18.05
N ALA A 291 -3.37 -9.95 17.57
CA ALA A 291 -3.39 -10.90 16.47
C ALA A 291 -2.76 -12.24 16.82
N PHE A 292 -3.41 -13.31 16.37
CA PHE A 292 -2.95 -14.69 16.49
C PHE A 292 -2.84 -15.33 15.11
N LYS A 293 -1.93 -16.28 14.93
CA LYS A 293 -2.01 -17.23 13.82
C LYS A 293 -3.24 -18.14 14.00
N ASP A 294 -3.88 -18.46 12.89
CA ASP A 294 -4.93 -19.47 12.82
C ASP A 294 -4.92 -20.09 11.43
N LEU A 295 -4.35 -21.30 11.32
CA LEU A 295 -4.13 -21.98 10.04
C LEU A 295 -5.42 -22.46 9.36
N SER A 296 -6.58 -22.39 10.04
CA SER A 296 -7.88 -22.75 9.46
C SER A 296 -8.46 -21.66 8.56
N LEU A 297 -8.03 -20.41 8.74
CA LEU A 297 -8.54 -19.25 8.01
C LEU A 297 -7.72 -18.95 6.75
N GLU A 298 -8.36 -18.37 5.73
CA GLU A 298 -7.75 -17.93 4.46
C GLU A 298 -6.39 -17.22 4.67
N ARG A 299 -6.36 -16.23 5.55
CA ARG A 299 -5.19 -15.37 5.82
C ARG A 299 -4.18 -15.99 6.80
N LYS A 300 -4.49 -17.19 7.32
CA LYS A 300 -3.71 -17.92 8.34
C LYS A 300 -3.51 -17.16 9.66
N SER A 301 -4.37 -16.18 9.92
CA SER A 301 -4.34 -15.31 11.11
C SER A 301 -5.74 -14.77 11.44
N ARG A 302 -5.97 -14.48 12.72
CA ARG A 302 -7.19 -13.86 13.26
C ARG A 302 -6.86 -12.73 14.23
N ASN A 303 -7.75 -11.74 14.30
CA ASN A 303 -7.73 -10.72 15.35
C ASN A 303 -8.67 -11.11 16.49
N GLU A 304 -8.32 -10.74 17.72
CA GLU A 304 -9.24 -10.71 18.85
C GLU A 304 -9.31 -9.30 19.44
N ARG A 305 -10.52 -8.84 19.78
CA ARG A 305 -10.72 -7.60 20.52
C ARG A 305 -10.49 -7.85 22.01
N HIS A 306 -9.38 -7.36 22.54
CA HIS A 306 -9.04 -7.45 23.96
C HIS A 306 -9.38 -6.15 24.69
N PHE A 307 -9.57 -6.27 26.00
CA PHE A 307 -9.56 -5.17 26.96
C PHE A 307 -8.48 -5.45 27.99
N ALA A 308 -7.65 -4.46 28.31
CA ALA A 308 -6.64 -4.56 29.35
C ALA A 308 -6.51 -3.23 30.10
N ALA A 309 -6.17 -3.32 31.38
CA ALA A 309 -5.93 -2.17 32.24
C ALA A 309 -4.68 -2.38 33.08
N ALA A 310 -3.96 -1.29 33.38
CA ALA A 310 -2.76 -1.31 34.20
C ALA A 310 -2.75 -0.14 35.19
N TRP A 311 -2.60 -0.49 36.46
CA TRP A 311 -2.36 0.46 37.55
C TRP A 311 -0.86 0.63 37.78
N TYR A 312 -0.43 1.87 38.05
CA TYR A 312 0.93 2.15 38.50
C TYR A 312 0.91 3.17 39.64
N GLY A 313 1.36 2.75 40.83
CA GLY A 313 1.35 3.57 42.04
C GLY A 313 2.38 3.11 43.07
N LYS A 314 2.32 3.65 44.29
CA LYS A 314 3.21 3.24 45.40
C LYS A 314 2.95 1.79 45.86
N ASN A 315 1.71 1.34 45.70
CA ASN A 315 1.26 -0.02 45.96
C ASN A 315 0.79 -0.65 44.63
N SER A 316 0.74 -1.98 44.58
CA SER A 316 0.29 -2.76 43.40
C SER A 316 -1.14 -2.46 42.95
N GLY A 317 -2.03 -2.03 43.85
CA GLY A 317 -3.39 -1.60 43.53
C GLY A 317 -4.25 -2.70 42.90
N PHE A 318 -4.01 -3.97 43.27
CA PHE A 318 -4.74 -5.12 42.75
C PHE A 318 -6.26 -4.94 42.95
N GLU A 319 -6.65 -4.47 44.13
CA GLU A 319 -8.01 -4.10 44.50
C GLU A 319 -8.66 -3.05 43.58
N VAL A 320 -7.85 -2.17 42.97
CA VAL A 320 -8.32 -1.14 42.03
C VAL A 320 -8.50 -1.71 40.62
N VAL A 321 -7.63 -2.62 40.19
CA VAL A 321 -7.76 -3.37 38.93
C VAL A 321 -8.96 -4.33 39.00
N HIS A 322 -9.12 -5.04 40.12
CA HIS A 322 -10.24 -5.92 40.43
C HIS A 322 -11.56 -5.15 40.38
N GLY A 323 -11.68 -4.01 41.09
CA GLY A 323 -12.89 -3.19 41.07
C GLY A 323 -13.24 -2.61 39.68
N LEU A 324 -12.28 -2.45 38.78
CA LEU A 324 -12.56 -2.13 37.37
C LEU A 324 -13.13 -3.35 36.62
N LEU A 325 -12.57 -4.54 36.81
CA LEU A 325 -13.09 -5.77 36.21
C LEU A 325 -14.53 -6.02 36.67
N ASP A 326 -14.78 -5.92 37.98
CA ASP A 326 -16.12 -6.06 38.56
C ASP A 326 -17.11 -5.06 37.96
N ARG A 327 -16.69 -3.80 37.81
CA ARG A 327 -17.51 -2.73 37.21
C ARG A 327 -17.86 -3.03 35.74
N VAL A 328 -16.89 -3.46 34.95
CA VAL A 328 -17.10 -3.79 33.53
C VAL A 328 -18.01 -5.02 33.41
N MET A 329 -17.76 -6.08 34.16
CA MET A 329 -18.60 -7.29 34.13
C MET A 329 -20.03 -7.03 34.63
N ALA A 330 -20.20 -6.20 35.66
CA ALA A 330 -21.52 -5.78 36.14
C ALA A 330 -22.30 -4.96 35.08
N MET A 331 -21.63 -4.10 34.30
CA MET A 331 -22.27 -3.44 33.15
C MET A 331 -22.65 -4.43 32.04
N LEU A 332 -21.79 -5.41 31.76
CA LEU A 332 -22.06 -6.51 30.83
C LEU A 332 -23.15 -7.49 31.36
N LYS A 333 -23.60 -7.32 32.60
CA LYS A 333 -24.54 -8.19 33.33
C LYS A 333 -24.04 -9.62 33.54
N SER A 334 -22.73 -9.82 33.54
CA SER A 334 -22.10 -11.10 33.83
C SER A 334 -22.00 -11.32 35.34
N ALA A 335 -22.47 -12.47 35.82
CA ALA A 335 -22.45 -12.79 37.24
C ALA A 335 -21.05 -13.21 37.70
N PHE A 336 -20.59 -12.70 38.84
CA PHE A 336 -19.41 -13.24 39.50
C PHE A 336 -19.75 -14.58 40.16
N ILE A 337 -18.90 -15.58 39.98
CA ILE A 337 -19.02 -16.88 40.65
C ILE A 337 -17.76 -17.20 41.45
N THR A 338 -17.96 -17.74 42.64
CA THR A 338 -16.90 -18.43 43.40
C THR A 338 -16.71 -19.84 42.82
N GLY A 339 -15.47 -20.32 42.82
CA GLY A 339 -15.12 -21.63 42.24
C GLY A 339 -15.86 -22.81 42.89
N GLU A 340 -16.27 -22.66 44.16
CA GLU A 340 -17.01 -23.68 44.93
C GLU A 340 -18.52 -23.70 44.63
N GLU A 341 -19.11 -22.62 44.12
CA GLU A 341 -20.57 -22.52 43.95
C GLU A 341 -21.07 -22.52 42.51
N GLY A 342 -20.25 -22.14 41.53
CA GLY A 342 -20.71 -21.84 40.16
C GLY A 342 -20.60 -22.98 39.14
N LEU A 343 -19.50 -23.74 39.16
CA LEU A 343 -19.10 -24.62 38.03
C LEU A 343 -20.09 -25.76 37.72
N GLU A 344 -20.91 -26.19 38.68
CA GLU A 344 -21.83 -27.33 38.53
C GLU A 344 -23.33 -26.95 38.51
N LYS A 345 -23.70 -25.66 38.39
CA LYS A 345 -25.12 -25.21 38.44
C LYS A 345 -25.62 -24.70 37.07
N PRO A 346 -26.36 -25.51 36.27
CA PRO A 346 -26.79 -25.13 34.90
C PRO A 346 -27.93 -24.10 34.82
N GLY A 347 -28.18 -23.32 35.87
CA GLY A 347 -29.41 -22.53 36.06
C GLY A 347 -29.21 -21.03 36.29
N MET A 348 -27.99 -20.51 36.14
CA MET A 348 -27.69 -19.09 36.29
C MET A 348 -27.06 -18.56 34.99
N SER A 349 -27.55 -17.39 34.53
CA SER A 349 -27.27 -16.69 33.27
C SER A 349 -26.03 -17.10 32.46
N ASP A 350 -26.20 -17.26 31.14
CA ASP A 350 -25.20 -17.64 30.11
C ASP A 350 -23.86 -16.87 30.12
N SER A 351 -23.75 -15.75 30.85
CA SER A 351 -22.50 -15.02 31.07
C SER A 351 -22.14 -14.99 32.56
N GLN A 352 -21.05 -15.65 32.91
CA GLN A 352 -20.47 -15.71 34.25
C GLN A 352 -18.96 -15.44 34.17
N TYR A 353 -18.34 -15.03 35.27
CA TYR A 353 -16.87 -14.92 35.38
C TYR A 353 -16.37 -15.35 36.77
N TRP A 354 -15.19 -15.93 36.80
CA TRP A 354 -14.42 -16.25 38.00
C TRP A 354 -13.03 -15.61 37.91
N ILE A 355 -12.26 -15.73 38.98
CA ILE A 355 -10.83 -15.39 39.01
C ILE A 355 -10.07 -16.66 39.38
N GLU A 356 -8.96 -16.90 38.68
CA GLU A 356 -8.11 -18.08 38.82
C GLU A 356 -6.67 -17.63 39.01
N GLU A 357 -5.97 -18.21 39.99
CA GLU A 357 -4.55 -17.92 40.20
C GLU A 357 -3.72 -18.71 39.18
N LEU A 358 -3.02 -17.98 38.30
CA LEU A 358 -2.17 -18.59 37.27
C LEU A 358 -0.85 -19.05 37.88
N ASP A 359 -0.82 -20.34 38.20
CA ASP A 359 0.21 -21.06 38.96
C ASP A 359 1.56 -21.16 38.21
N GLY A 360 2.26 -20.02 38.10
CA GLY A 360 3.64 -19.88 37.64
C GLY A 360 3.93 -20.21 36.16
N LYS A 361 2.90 -20.47 35.34
CA LYS A 361 3.03 -20.89 33.94
C LYS A 361 2.51 -19.81 32.98
N PHE A 362 3.43 -19.22 32.24
CA PHE A 362 3.23 -18.20 31.21
C PHE A 362 3.95 -18.62 29.91
#